data_AF-A0AAN9YRG3-F1
#
_entry.id   AF-A0AAN9YRG3-F1
#
_cell.length_a   1.000
_cell.length_b   1.000
_cell.length_c   1.000
_cell.angle_alpha   90.00
_cell.angle_beta   90.00
_cell.angle_gamma   90.00
#
_symmetry.space_group_name_H-M   'P 1'
#
loop_
_entity.id
_entity.type
_entity.pdbx_description
1 polymer ?
#
loop_
_entity_poly.entity_id
_entity_poly.type
_entity_poly.pdbx_seq_one_letter_code
_entity_poly.pdbx_strand_id
1 'polypeptide(L)'
;MSKDPGVVTPGDEWFADPRVACLRAPVDAYGGVASTGLLPPMQQVPDGKRPRWEAEATVPAPPGFEEMVKDLDNATVRAILIALATARGSPSAQAAVRQAYHKLAEIPPIDFDHHSKEVWKVLNYSQYTKLSSRSQYDAAGDACDEIDEYIQDIDDRTKSNSHLETKGSALKTITKIMETILCAKGTLGNEVRRGGWEVMAPDVMRRSWRA
;
A
#
# COMPACT_ATOMS: atom_id res chain seq x y z
N MET A 1 9.39 46.05 -35.58
CA MET A 1 10.23 44.91 -35.18
C MET A 1 9.79 44.47 -33.79
N SER A 2 8.96 43.44 -33.72
CA SER A 2 8.54 42.81 -32.47
C SER A 2 8.62 41.31 -32.71
N LYS A 3 9.40 40.58 -31.91
CA LYS A 3 9.56 39.13 -31.98
C LYS A 3 8.91 38.52 -30.74
N ASP A 4 7.86 37.72 -30.96
CA ASP A 4 7.32 36.78 -30.00
C ASP A 4 8.31 35.61 -29.77
N PRO A 5 8.55 35.17 -28.52
CA PRO A 5 9.23 33.92 -28.27
C PRO A 5 8.24 32.76 -28.05
N GLY A 6 8.26 31.82 -29.02
CA GLY A 6 8.43 30.39 -28.77
C GLY A 6 7.38 29.66 -27.92
N VAL A 7 6.38 29.09 -28.59
CA VAL A 7 5.61 27.93 -28.11
C VAL A 7 6.55 26.73 -27.98
N VAL A 8 6.71 26.19 -26.77
CA VAL A 8 7.36 24.90 -26.52
C VAL A 8 6.27 23.86 -26.31
N THR A 9 6.15 22.91 -27.23
CA THR A 9 5.34 21.70 -27.06
C THR A 9 6.17 20.63 -26.33
N PRO A 10 5.75 20.12 -25.17
CA PRO A 10 6.43 19.01 -24.50
C PRO A 10 5.93 17.70 -25.10
N GLY A 11 6.80 16.98 -25.80
CA GLY A 11 6.33 15.79 -26.53
C GLY A 11 7.37 14.78 -26.95
N ASP A 12 8.63 14.81 -26.48
CA ASP A 12 9.63 13.83 -26.96
C ASP A 12 10.67 13.31 -25.94
N GLU A 13 10.64 13.72 -24.65
CA GLU A 13 11.71 13.33 -23.71
C GLU A 13 11.42 12.09 -22.83
N TRP A 14 10.29 11.42 -23.00
CA TRP A 14 9.94 10.22 -22.19
C TRP A 14 10.22 8.88 -22.89
N PHE A 15 11.02 8.87 -23.95
CA PHE A 15 11.14 7.72 -24.86
C PHE A 15 12.31 6.76 -24.61
N ALA A 16 12.91 6.73 -23.41
CA ALA A 16 14.10 5.91 -23.16
C ALA A 16 14.11 5.19 -21.80
N ASP A 17 13.01 4.51 -21.41
CA ASP A 17 13.10 3.49 -20.36
C ASP A 17 13.43 2.11 -20.99
N PRO A 18 14.63 1.54 -20.75
CA PRO A 18 15.04 0.25 -21.29
C PRO A 18 14.20 -0.94 -20.76
N ARG A 19 13.35 -0.76 -19.74
CA ARG A 19 12.48 -1.81 -19.19
C ARG A 19 11.22 -2.07 -20.03
N VAL A 20 10.87 -1.17 -20.94
CA VAL A 20 9.62 -1.27 -21.74
C VAL A 20 9.90 -1.67 -23.20
N ALA A 21 11.17 -1.68 -23.62
CA ALA A 21 11.58 -1.98 -25.00
C ALA A 21 11.27 -3.43 -25.45
N CYS A 22 11.26 -4.38 -24.51
CA CYS A 22 11.04 -5.82 -24.78
C CYS A 22 9.58 -6.21 -25.06
N LEU A 23 8.62 -5.29 -24.90
CA LEU A 23 7.18 -5.57 -25.15
C LEU A 23 6.73 -5.26 -26.59
N ARG A 24 7.64 -4.85 -27.48
CA ARG A 24 7.36 -4.70 -28.92
C ARG A 24 7.84 -5.93 -29.70
N ALA A 25 7.05 -7.00 -29.68
CA ALA A 25 7.19 -8.11 -30.64
C ALA A 25 6.08 -8.02 -31.71
N PRO A 26 6.38 -8.32 -33.00
CA PRO A 26 5.39 -8.27 -34.07
C PRO A 26 4.43 -9.46 -33.98
N VAL A 27 3.13 -9.16 -34.07
CA VAL A 27 2.06 -10.14 -34.24
C VAL A 27 2.14 -10.62 -35.69
N ASP A 28 2.79 -11.77 -35.94
CA ASP A 28 2.60 -12.61 -37.15
C ASP A 28 3.51 -13.86 -37.05
N ALA A 29 3.08 -14.89 -36.33
CA ALA A 29 3.77 -16.19 -36.33
C ALA A 29 2.91 -17.37 -35.85
N TYR A 30 1.74 -17.59 -36.46
CA TYR A 30 1.13 -18.93 -36.47
C TYR A 30 0.51 -19.19 -37.83
N GLY A 31 1.37 -19.56 -38.79
CA GLY A 31 0.97 -20.18 -40.04
C GLY A 31 0.45 -21.59 -39.80
N GLY A 32 -0.79 -21.85 -40.22
CA GLY A 32 -1.35 -23.19 -40.28
C GLY A 32 -0.81 -23.92 -41.51
N VAL A 33 -0.09 -25.02 -41.29
CA VAL A 33 0.34 -25.93 -42.36
C VAL A 33 -0.51 -27.18 -42.29
N ALA A 34 -1.20 -27.47 -43.39
CA ALA A 34 -1.88 -28.74 -43.62
C ALA A 34 -0.86 -29.87 -43.72
N SER A 35 -1.16 -31.02 -43.11
CA SER A 35 -0.48 -32.28 -43.40
C SER A 35 -1.44 -33.45 -43.26
N THR A 36 -1.96 -33.86 -44.42
CA THR A 36 -2.47 -35.20 -44.69
C THR A 36 -1.29 -36.16 -44.74
N GLY A 37 -1.16 -37.03 -43.74
CA GLY A 37 -0.11 -38.04 -43.65
C GLY A 37 -0.68 -39.40 -43.27
N LEU A 38 -0.39 -40.39 -44.11
CA LEU A 38 -0.80 -41.80 -44.02
C LEU A 38 -0.52 -42.44 -42.65
N LEU A 39 -1.47 -43.24 -42.17
CA LEU A 39 -1.28 -44.18 -41.05
C LEU A 39 -0.51 -45.42 -41.52
N PRO A 40 0.57 -45.85 -40.83
CA PRO A 40 1.13 -47.19 -40.98
C PRO A 40 0.36 -48.22 -40.10
N PRO A 41 0.48 -49.52 -40.41
CA PRO A 41 -0.38 -50.56 -39.85
C PRO A 41 -0.07 -50.88 -38.38
N MET A 42 -1.15 -51.17 -37.64
CA MET A 42 -1.14 -51.66 -36.26
C MET A 42 -0.33 -52.95 -36.11
N GLN A 43 0.83 -52.86 -35.46
CA GLN A 43 1.58 -54.02 -35.00
C GLN A 43 1.13 -54.34 -33.57
N GLN A 44 0.42 -55.45 -33.38
CA GLN A 44 0.01 -55.91 -32.06
C GLN A 44 1.25 -56.32 -31.23
N VAL A 45 1.46 -55.61 -30.12
CA VAL A 45 2.49 -55.93 -29.12
C VAL A 45 1.92 -56.94 -28.11
N PRO A 46 2.64 -58.01 -27.73
CA PRO A 46 2.15 -58.99 -26.76
C PRO A 46 2.08 -58.40 -25.35
N ASP A 47 1.03 -58.78 -24.62
CA ASP A 47 0.85 -58.47 -23.20
C ASP A 47 1.99 -59.05 -22.37
N GLY A 48 2.85 -58.17 -21.84
CA GLY A 48 3.93 -58.62 -20.98
C GLY A 48 4.91 -57.52 -20.61
N LYS A 49 4.65 -56.88 -19.46
CA LYS A 49 5.52 -55.96 -18.71
C LYS A 49 5.67 -54.56 -19.32
N ARG A 50 4.79 -53.65 -18.87
CA ARG A 50 5.02 -52.20 -19.00
C ARG A 50 6.28 -51.85 -18.21
N PRO A 51 7.28 -51.16 -18.80
CA PRO A 51 8.32 -50.54 -18.01
C PRO A 51 7.67 -49.53 -17.07
N ARG A 52 8.08 -49.58 -15.81
CA ARG A 52 7.75 -48.60 -14.78
C ARG A 52 8.27 -47.26 -15.28
N TRP A 53 7.39 -46.44 -15.86
CA TRP A 53 7.67 -45.05 -16.13
C TRP A 53 8.03 -44.43 -14.79
N GLU A 54 9.26 -43.94 -14.69
CA GLU A 54 9.68 -43.10 -13.59
C GLU A 54 8.67 -41.96 -13.51
N ALA A 55 8.21 -41.67 -12.30
CA ALA A 55 7.25 -40.61 -12.06
C ALA A 55 7.84 -39.31 -12.62
N GLU A 56 7.33 -38.89 -13.78
CA GLU A 56 7.58 -37.59 -14.36
C GLU A 56 7.19 -36.60 -13.26
N ALA A 57 8.19 -35.85 -12.75
CA ALA A 57 7.96 -34.91 -11.67
C ALA A 57 6.82 -33.99 -12.10
N THR A 58 5.68 -34.07 -11.42
CA THR A 58 4.53 -33.20 -11.65
C THR A 58 5.02 -31.76 -11.55
N VAL A 59 5.24 -31.13 -12.70
CA VAL A 59 5.58 -29.71 -12.75
C VAL A 59 4.38 -28.99 -12.12
N PRO A 60 4.59 -28.18 -11.06
CA PRO A 60 3.48 -27.45 -10.45
C PRO A 60 2.83 -26.59 -11.53
N ALA A 61 1.49 -26.62 -11.58
CA ALA A 61 0.74 -25.82 -12.53
C ALA A 61 1.18 -24.33 -12.41
N PRO A 62 1.31 -23.61 -13.53
CA PRO A 62 1.65 -22.20 -13.46
C PRO A 62 0.63 -21.45 -12.58
N PRO A 63 1.07 -20.47 -11.78
CA PRO A 63 0.20 -19.76 -10.85
C PRO A 63 -0.96 -19.10 -11.59
N GLY A 64 -2.08 -18.90 -10.91
CA GLY A 64 -3.22 -18.21 -11.50
C GLY A 64 -2.88 -16.76 -11.84
N PHE A 65 -3.50 -16.19 -12.88
CA PHE A 65 -3.29 -14.77 -13.23
C PHE A 65 -3.54 -13.82 -12.05
N GLU A 66 -4.52 -14.13 -11.20
CA GLU A 66 -4.80 -13.37 -9.98
C GLU A 66 -3.66 -13.45 -8.95
N GLU A 67 -3.03 -14.62 -8.79
CA GLU A 67 -1.87 -14.80 -7.90
C GLU A 67 -0.66 -14.05 -8.44
N MET A 68 -0.42 -14.11 -9.75
CA MET A 68 0.65 -13.33 -10.39
C MET A 68 0.49 -11.83 -10.14
N VAL A 69 -0.75 -11.29 -10.19
CA VAL A 69 -1.00 -9.88 -9.91
C VAL A 69 -0.80 -9.53 -8.43
N LYS A 70 -1.13 -10.45 -7.50
CA LYS A 70 -0.91 -10.27 -6.06
C LYS A 70 0.58 -10.24 -5.70
N ASP A 71 1.41 -10.97 -6.45
CA ASP A 71 2.86 -11.02 -6.24
C ASP A 71 3.58 -9.79 -6.82
N LEU A 72 2.92 -8.99 -7.66
CA LEU A 72 3.50 -7.75 -8.19
C LEU A 72 3.53 -6.65 -7.14
N ASP A 73 4.63 -5.90 -7.11
CA ASP A 73 4.72 -4.71 -6.28
C ASP A 73 3.79 -3.59 -6.80
N ASN A 74 3.35 -2.72 -5.88
CA ASN A 74 2.42 -1.64 -6.18
C ASN A 74 2.94 -0.67 -7.27
N ALA A 75 4.26 -0.47 -7.38
CA ALA A 75 4.81 0.44 -8.39
C ALA A 75 4.69 -0.18 -9.79
N THR A 76 4.99 -1.49 -9.91
CA THR A 76 4.83 -2.24 -11.16
C THR A 76 3.36 -2.32 -11.59
N VAL A 77 2.43 -2.60 -10.66
CA VAL A 77 0.99 -2.59 -10.96
C VAL A 77 0.54 -1.23 -11.47
N ARG A 78 0.96 -0.13 -10.81
CA ARG A 78 0.64 1.24 -11.25
C ARG A 78 1.21 1.55 -12.64
N ALA A 79 2.45 1.16 -12.92
CA ALA A 79 3.08 1.36 -14.22
C ALA A 79 2.32 0.64 -15.34
N ILE A 80 1.92 -0.61 -15.11
CA ILE A 80 1.11 -1.41 -16.06
C ILE A 80 -0.26 -0.76 -16.28
N LEU A 81 -0.94 -0.32 -15.21
CA LEU A 81 -2.24 0.36 -15.31
C LEU A 81 -2.14 1.66 -16.12
N ILE A 82 -1.08 2.45 -15.92
CA ILE A 82 -0.82 3.67 -16.70
C ILE A 82 -0.58 3.31 -18.17
N ALA A 83 0.25 2.30 -18.45
CA ALA A 83 0.53 1.85 -19.82
C ALA A 83 -0.74 1.37 -20.53
N LEU A 84 -1.58 0.57 -19.85
CA LEU A 84 -2.85 0.09 -20.40
C LEU A 84 -3.89 1.21 -20.60
N ALA A 85 -3.94 2.18 -19.68
CA ALA A 85 -4.85 3.31 -19.79
C ALA A 85 -4.41 4.32 -20.88
N THR A 86 -3.12 4.40 -21.18
CA THR A 86 -2.57 5.32 -22.20
C THR A 86 -2.41 4.67 -23.58
N ALA A 87 -2.44 3.34 -23.66
CA ALA A 87 -2.44 2.62 -24.92
C ALA A 87 -3.65 3.02 -25.80
N ARG A 88 -3.39 3.31 -27.08
CA ARG A 88 -4.45 3.60 -28.06
C ARG A 88 -5.43 2.42 -28.10
N GLY A 89 -6.71 2.70 -27.84
CA GLY A 89 -7.78 1.70 -27.92
C GLY A 89 -8.28 1.14 -26.59
N SER A 90 -7.87 1.70 -25.43
CA SER A 90 -8.38 1.27 -24.12
C SER A 90 -9.25 2.30 -23.36
N PRO A 91 -10.37 2.80 -23.92
CA PRO A 91 -11.33 3.62 -23.16
C PRO A 91 -11.87 2.92 -21.91
N SER A 92 -11.96 1.59 -21.95
CA SER A 92 -12.45 0.77 -20.84
C SER A 92 -11.51 0.79 -19.63
N ALA A 93 -10.18 0.71 -19.83
CA ALA A 93 -9.22 0.81 -18.73
C ALA A 93 -9.22 2.21 -18.10
N GLN A 94 -9.30 3.28 -18.91
CA GLN A 94 -9.44 4.64 -18.39
C GLN A 94 -10.72 4.83 -17.58
N ALA A 95 -11.85 4.30 -18.05
CA ALA A 95 -13.12 4.37 -17.34
C ALA A 95 -13.08 3.61 -16.02
N ALA A 96 -12.48 2.42 -15.99
CA ALA A 96 -12.30 1.63 -14.77
C ALA A 96 -11.42 2.35 -13.73
N VAL A 97 -10.30 2.94 -14.17
CA VAL A 97 -9.42 3.74 -13.29
C VAL A 97 -10.15 4.97 -12.75
N ARG A 98 -10.90 5.70 -13.59
CA ARG A 98 -11.73 6.84 -13.14
C ARG A 98 -12.78 6.40 -12.14
N GLN A 99 -13.49 5.31 -12.40
CA GLN A 99 -14.51 4.79 -11.48
C GLN A 99 -13.90 4.37 -10.13
N ALA A 100 -12.74 3.70 -10.15
CA ALA A 100 -12.01 3.37 -8.93
C ALA A 100 -11.56 4.62 -8.17
N TYR A 101 -11.09 5.65 -8.87
CA TYR A 101 -10.72 6.93 -8.28
C TYR A 101 -11.93 7.65 -7.66
N HIS A 102 -13.08 7.68 -8.34
CA HIS A 102 -14.31 8.25 -7.79
C HIS A 102 -14.77 7.53 -6.53
N LYS A 103 -14.71 6.19 -6.50
CA LYS A 103 -15.02 5.42 -5.30
C LYS A 103 -14.10 5.74 -4.13
N LEU A 104 -12.81 5.99 -4.38
CA LEU A 104 -11.88 6.46 -3.34
C LEU A 104 -12.22 7.88 -2.88
N ALA A 105 -12.62 8.75 -3.80
CA ALA A 105 -13.02 10.12 -3.49
C ALA A 105 -14.31 10.20 -2.64
N GLU A 106 -15.20 9.21 -2.76
CA GLU A 106 -16.44 9.08 -1.98
C GLU A 106 -16.22 8.61 -0.53
N ILE A 107 -15.05 8.05 -0.20
CA ILE A 107 -14.73 7.66 1.18
C ILE A 107 -14.63 8.94 2.02
N PRO A 108 -15.44 9.08 3.08
CA PRO A 108 -15.40 10.28 3.90
C PRO A 108 -14.04 10.40 4.62
N PRO A 109 -13.53 11.63 4.77
CA PRO A 109 -12.36 11.88 5.59
C PRO A 109 -12.57 11.39 7.03
N ILE A 110 -11.55 10.75 7.59
CA ILE A 110 -11.52 10.34 8.99
C ILE A 110 -11.10 11.52 9.87
N ASP A 111 -11.82 11.74 10.97
CA ASP A 111 -11.45 12.70 12.01
C ASP A 111 -10.93 11.99 13.27
N PHE A 112 -9.76 12.43 13.75
CA PHE A 112 -9.03 11.84 14.86
C PHE A 112 -9.11 12.68 16.15
N ASP A 113 -9.79 13.83 16.16
CA ASP A 113 -9.81 14.77 17.29
C ASP A 113 -10.18 14.11 18.64
N HIS A 114 -11.03 13.07 18.60
CA HIS A 114 -11.43 12.28 19.75
C HIS A 114 -10.23 11.64 20.49
N HIS A 115 -9.20 11.16 19.80
CA HIS A 115 -8.02 10.58 20.46
C HIS A 115 -7.30 11.58 21.35
N SER A 116 -7.17 12.84 20.93
CA SER A 116 -6.54 13.87 21.76
C SER A 116 -7.32 14.14 23.06
N LYS A 117 -8.64 13.99 23.03
CA LYS A 117 -9.50 14.12 24.22
C LYS A 117 -9.34 12.92 25.15
N GLU A 118 -9.24 11.70 24.60
CA GLU A 118 -9.00 10.50 25.41
C GLU A 118 -7.64 10.55 26.08
N VAL A 119 -6.56 10.88 25.36
CA VAL A 119 -5.22 11.08 25.98
C VAL A 119 -5.27 12.12 27.10
N TRP A 120 -5.97 13.23 26.89
CA TRP A 120 -6.14 14.23 27.93
C TRP A 120 -6.86 13.67 29.17
N LYS A 121 -7.89 12.85 29.00
CA LYS A 121 -8.55 12.16 30.12
C LYS A 121 -7.62 11.17 30.82
N VAL A 122 -6.84 10.40 30.07
CA VAL A 122 -5.83 9.47 30.64
C VAL A 122 -4.90 10.21 31.59
N LEU A 123 -4.42 11.38 31.20
CA LEU A 123 -3.42 12.14 31.96
C LEU A 123 -4.00 13.05 33.05
N ASN A 124 -5.30 13.39 33.00
CA ASN A 124 -5.90 14.35 33.93
C ASN A 124 -7.04 13.79 34.80
N TYR A 125 -7.80 12.81 34.34
CA TYR A 125 -9.04 12.36 35.00
C TYR A 125 -9.20 10.84 35.19
N SER A 126 -8.26 10.05 34.69
CA SER A 126 -8.30 8.59 34.79
C SER A 126 -8.18 8.08 36.23
N GLN A 127 -8.32 6.77 36.39
CA GLN A 127 -7.94 6.07 37.60
C GLN A 127 -6.49 6.34 38.00
N TYR A 128 -5.58 6.50 37.02
CA TYR A 128 -4.15 6.69 37.28
C TYR A 128 -3.89 7.96 38.09
N THR A 129 -4.58 9.07 37.78
CA THR A 129 -4.35 10.35 38.47
C THR A 129 -4.84 10.36 39.92
N LYS A 130 -5.73 9.44 40.28
CA LYS A 130 -6.28 9.30 41.64
C LYS A 130 -5.39 8.47 42.56
N LEU A 131 -4.38 7.80 42.01
CA LEU A 131 -3.45 6.98 42.76
C LEU A 131 -2.43 7.82 43.53
N SER A 132 -1.80 7.21 44.54
CA SER A 132 -0.64 7.80 45.22
C SER A 132 0.53 7.98 44.25
N SER A 133 1.47 8.90 44.50
CA SER A 133 2.62 9.13 43.61
C SER A 133 3.43 7.87 43.30
N ARG A 134 3.61 6.96 44.27
CA ARG A 134 4.30 5.68 44.02
C ARG A 134 3.50 4.77 43.10
N SER A 135 2.20 4.67 43.34
CA SER A 135 1.30 3.88 42.50
C SER A 135 1.11 4.49 41.10
N GLN A 136 1.20 5.82 40.96
CA GLN A 136 1.22 6.51 39.68
C GLN A 136 2.46 6.17 38.87
N TYR A 137 3.62 6.04 39.54
CA TYR A 137 4.84 5.59 38.89
C TYR A 137 4.68 4.17 38.35
N ASP A 138 4.17 3.25 39.17
CA ASP A 138 3.95 1.86 38.77
C ASP A 138 2.93 1.73 37.62
N ALA A 139 1.88 2.57 37.62
CA ALA A 139 0.82 2.58 36.60
C ALA A 139 1.13 3.46 35.38
N ALA A 140 2.29 4.12 35.33
CA ALA A 140 2.64 4.99 34.20
C ALA A 140 2.87 4.20 32.91
N GLY A 141 3.31 2.95 33.01
CA GLY A 141 3.44 2.04 31.86
C GLY A 141 2.10 1.80 31.17
N ASP A 142 1.07 1.42 31.94
CA ASP A 142 -0.29 1.20 31.42
C ASP A 142 -0.86 2.47 30.75
N ALA A 143 -0.58 3.64 31.32
CA ALA A 143 -0.99 4.92 30.74
C ALA A 143 -0.23 5.23 29.44
N CYS A 144 1.05 4.85 29.32
CA CYS A 144 1.80 4.96 28.07
C CYS A 144 1.21 4.03 27.01
N ASP A 145 0.94 2.77 27.35
CA ASP A 145 0.39 1.79 26.42
C ASP A 145 -0.96 2.26 25.85
N GLU A 146 -1.84 2.82 26.70
CA GLU A 146 -3.13 3.37 26.26
C GLU A 146 -2.95 4.57 25.29
N ILE A 147 -1.95 5.42 25.51
CA ILE A 147 -1.64 6.53 24.60
C ILE A 147 -1.03 6.02 23.27
N ASP A 148 -0.17 5.00 23.35
CA ASP A 148 0.44 4.35 22.18
C ASP A 148 -0.63 3.75 21.27
N GLU A 149 -1.65 3.07 21.83
CA GLU A 149 -2.78 2.53 21.07
C GLU A 149 -3.47 3.60 20.21
N TYR A 150 -3.69 4.80 20.76
CA TYR A 150 -4.29 5.90 19.99
C TYR A 150 -3.39 6.41 18.88
N ILE A 151 -2.08 6.50 19.11
CA ILE A 151 -1.13 6.94 18.06
C ILE A 151 -1.00 5.88 16.97
N GLN A 152 -1.02 4.59 17.35
CA GLN A 152 -1.02 3.47 16.42
C GLN A 152 -2.30 3.43 15.59
N ASP A 153 -3.49 3.66 16.16
CA ASP A 153 -4.74 3.74 15.38
C ASP A 153 -4.69 4.86 14.34
N ILE A 154 -4.13 6.03 14.71
CA ILE A 154 -3.94 7.14 13.78
C ILE A 154 -3.00 6.73 12.63
N ASP A 155 -1.87 6.09 12.93
CA ASP A 155 -0.91 5.60 11.93
C ASP A 155 -1.53 4.54 11.01
N ASP A 156 -2.26 3.59 11.59
CA ASP A 156 -2.89 2.51 10.86
C ASP A 156 -3.99 3.00 9.91
N ARG A 157 -4.70 4.06 10.30
CA ARG A 157 -5.78 4.62 9.48
C ARG A 157 -5.31 5.73 8.54
N THR A 158 -4.08 6.20 8.70
CA THR A 158 -3.48 7.23 7.84
C THR A 158 -2.50 6.61 6.85
N LYS A 159 -3.03 6.01 5.78
CA LYS A 159 -2.24 5.42 4.70
C LYS A 159 -1.73 6.50 3.72
N SER A 160 -0.75 6.13 2.89
CA SER A 160 -0.16 7.03 1.90
C SER A 160 -1.17 7.56 0.88
N ASN A 161 -2.23 6.78 0.59
CA ASN A 161 -3.34 7.14 -0.28
C ASN A 161 -4.57 7.74 0.45
N SER A 162 -4.49 7.99 1.77
CA SER A 162 -5.57 8.65 2.51
C SER A 162 -5.77 10.09 2.02
N HIS A 163 -7.00 10.59 2.16
CA HIS A 163 -7.36 11.97 1.86
C HIS A 163 -6.46 12.97 2.58
N LEU A 164 -6.18 14.11 1.93
CA LEU A 164 -5.41 15.19 2.54
C LEU A 164 -6.04 15.70 3.84
N GLU A 165 -7.37 15.73 3.91
CA GLU A 165 -8.11 16.10 5.12
C GLU A 165 -7.87 15.12 6.28
N THR A 166 -7.84 13.82 5.99
CA THR A 166 -7.50 12.77 6.97
C THR A 166 -6.07 12.92 7.46
N LYS A 167 -5.11 13.12 6.54
CA LYS A 167 -3.70 13.38 6.91
C LYS A 167 -3.56 14.64 7.76
N GLY A 168 -4.31 15.70 7.42
CA GLY A 168 -4.37 16.94 8.18
C GLY A 168 -4.95 16.74 9.58
N SER A 169 -6.05 16.00 9.72
CA SER A 169 -6.64 15.65 11.02
C SER A 169 -5.67 14.82 11.86
N ALA A 170 -4.99 13.83 11.26
CA ALA A 170 -3.97 13.01 11.94
C ALA A 170 -2.83 13.86 12.49
N LEU A 171 -2.20 14.70 11.66
CA LEU A 171 -1.09 15.59 12.07
C LEU A 171 -1.50 16.55 13.19
N LYS A 172 -2.69 17.15 13.06
CA LYS A 172 -3.23 18.05 14.09
C LYS A 172 -3.46 17.31 15.40
N THR A 173 -3.99 16.09 15.34
CA THR A 173 -4.29 15.29 16.52
C THR A 173 -3.02 14.81 17.22
N ILE A 174 -2.02 14.32 16.47
CA ILE A 174 -0.72 13.94 17.02
C ILE A 174 -0.07 15.15 17.72
N THR A 175 -0.10 16.32 17.09
CA THR A 175 0.42 17.54 17.74
C THR A 175 -0.28 17.84 19.06
N LYS A 176 -1.62 17.75 19.12
CA LYS A 176 -2.39 17.94 20.35
C LYS A 176 -2.07 16.91 21.43
N ILE A 177 -1.87 15.64 21.04
CA ILE A 177 -1.46 14.56 21.95
C ILE A 177 -0.10 14.90 22.56
N MET A 178 0.88 15.29 21.73
CA MET A 178 2.21 15.68 22.18
C MET A 178 2.17 16.88 23.12
N GLU A 179 1.40 17.93 22.78
CA GLU A 179 1.18 19.08 23.66
C GLU A 179 0.59 18.67 25.01
N THR A 180 -0.37 17.74 25.00
CA THR A 180 -1.01 17.21 26.21
C THR A 180 -0.01 16.47 27.10
N ILE A 181 0.83 15.61 26.52
CA ILE A 181 1.91 14.91 27.25
C ILE A 181 2.92 15.91 27.83
N LEU A 182 3.32 16.91 27.05
CA LEU A 182 4.26 17.94 27.50
C LEU A 182 3.68 18.77 28.64
N CYS A 183 2.38 19.08 28.61
CA CYS A 183 1.71 19.87 29.65
C CYS A 183 1.24 19.04 30.87
N ALA A 184 1.32 17.71 30.81
CA ALA A 184 0.93 16.83 31.91
C ALA A 184 1.79 17.10 33.16
N LYS A 185 1.12 17.09 34.33
CA LYS A 185 1.73 17.41 35.63
C LYS A 185 1.73 16.18 36.54
N GLY A 186 2.47 16.29 37.65
CA GLY A 186 2.53 15.24 38.67
C GLY A 186 3.45 14.08 38.29
N THR A 187 3.45 13.03 39.11
CA THR A 187 4.32 11.87 38.91
C THR A 187 3.97 11.14 37.63
N LEU A 188 2.68 10.90 37.38
CA LEU A 188 2.22 10.27 36.13
C LEU A 188 2.70 11.02 34.89
N GLY A 189 2.45 12.33 34.80
CA GLY A 189 2.87 13.12 33.63
C GLY A 189 4.39 13.15 33.42
N ASN A 190 5.17 13.15 34.51
CA ASN A 190 6.62 13.09 34.42
C ASN A 190 7.13 11.75 33.86
N GLU A 191 6.54 10.64 34.31
CA GLU A 191 6.94 9.32 33.80
C GLU A 191 6.46 9.10 32.37
N VAL A 192 5.22 9.48 32.04
CA VAL A 192 4.72 9.40 30.67
C VAL A 192 5.63 10.19 29.74
N ARG A 193 6.04 11.42 30.08
CA ARG A 193 6.96 12.21 29.21
C ARG A 193 8.29 11.48 28.90
N ARG A 194 8.74 10.57 29.77
CA ARG A 194 9.97 9.78 29.58
C ARG A 194 9.75 8.53 28.71
N GLY A 195 8.52 8.24 28.30
CA GLY A 195 8.12 7.08 27.50
C GLY A 195 8.59 7.05 26.04
N GLY A 196 9.42 7.99 25.58
CA GLY A 196 10.07 7.88 24.25
C GLY A 196 9.28 8.42 23.05
N TRP A 197 8.26 9.25 23.29
CA TRP A 197 7.40 9.87 22.25
C TRP A 197 8.16 10.64 21.16
N GLU A 198 9.38 11.11 21.47
CA GLU A 198 10.22 11.90 20.58
C GLU A 198 10.62 11.16 19.30
N VAL A 199 10.59 9.83 19.29
CA VAL A 199 10.89 9.01 18.10
C VAL A 199 9.60 8.63 17.39
N MET A 200 8.61 8.13 18.13
CA MET A 200 7.40 7.57 17.55
C MET A 200 6.57 8.62 16.81
N ALA A 201 6.28 9.76 17.44
CA ALA A 201 5.39 10.75 16.85
C ALA A 201 5.96 11.36 15.55
N PRO A 202 7.25 11.77 15.48
CA PRO A 202 7.84 12.23 14.21
C PRO A 202 7.87 11.16 13.11
N ASP A 203 8.05 9.89 13.46
CA ASP A 203 8.07 8.82 12.46
C ASP A 203 6.68 8.55 11.87
N VAL A 204 5.62 8.56 12.68
CA VAL A 204 4.21 8.50 12.21
C VAL A 204 3.90 9.71 11.33
N MET A 205 4.30 10.92 11.76
CA MET A 205 4.12 12.13 10.96
C MET A 205 4.87 12.07 9.61
N ARG A 206 6.07 11.48 9.58
CA ARG A 206 6.85 11.32 8.35
C ARG A 206 6.23 10.30 7.39
N ARG A 207 5.72 9.18 7.92
CA ARG A 207 5.10 8.11 7.12
C ARG A 207 3.77 8.54 6.50
N SER A 208 2.95 9.28 7.23
CA SER A 208 1.69 9.82 6.71
C SER A 208 1.89 10.84 5.58
N TRP A 209 2.99 11.60 5.61
CA TRP A 209 3.23 12.68 4.64
C TRP A 209 3.94 12.24 3.35
N ARG A 210 4.77 11.20 3.37
CA ARG A 210 5.48 10.74 2.16
C ARG A 210 4.52 10.01 1.21
N ALA A 211 4.31 10.60 0.04
CA ALA A 211 3.59 10.05 -1.11
C ALA A 211 4.58 9.60 -2.19
#